data_AF-D2Z4Q1-F1
#
_entry.id   AF-D2Z4Q1-F1
#
_cell.length_a   1.000
_cell.length_b   1.000
_cell.length_c   1.000
_cell.angle_alpha   90.00
_cell.angle_beta   90.00
_cell.angle_gamma   90.00
#
_symmetry.space_group_name_H-M   'P 1'
#
loop_
_entity.id
_entity.type
_entity.pdbx_description
1 polymer ?
#
loop_
_entity_poly.entity_id
_entity_poly.type
_entity_poly.pdbx_seq_one_letter_code
_entity_poly.pdbx_strand_id
1 'polypeptide(L)'
;MGLLEVPKPVSTCTDVANQLVNQVLLVKLADSLFELTPVMRQRFQAETQVEAQVEEQEVQVEAHVSLTSTERKILFALVEDEKSARELTKAAGYKSRTGNFKRSLEKLLSEKLIQMTNPENPKASNQKYVISEHGFRLLKAWEEPSD
;
A
#
# COMPACT_ATOMS: atom_id res chain seq x y z
N MET A 1 26.82 31.97 14.73
CA MET A 1 28.11 31.57 14.12
C MET A 1 28.21 30.06 14.28
N GLY A 2 27.45 29.24 13.55
CA GLY A 2 27.56 29.02 12.11
C GLY A 2 28.56 27.89 11.84
N LEU A 3 28.26 26.66 12.29
CA LEU A 3 29.02 25.46 11.90
C LEU A 3 28.64 25.11 10.46
N LEU A 4 29.43 25.59 9.51
CA LEU A 4 29.32 25.23 8.10
C LEU A 4 29.86 23.81 7.92
N GLU A 5 28.98 22.90 7.50
CA GLU A 5 29.33 21.56 7.04
C GLU A 5 30.35 21.66 5.90
N VAL A 6 31.53 21.08 6.10
CA VAL A 6 32.54 20.95 5.06
C VAL A 6 32.14 19.75 4.19
N PRO A 7 31.84 19.92 2.88
CA PRO A 7 31.62 18.79 2.00
C PRO A 7 32.94 18.00 1.91
N LYS A 8 32.94 16.78 2.46
CA LYS A 8 34.13 15.92 2.43
C LYS A 8 34.41 15.48 0.98
N PRO A 9 35.66 15.59 0.48
CA PRO A 9 35.98 15.27 -0.91
C PRO A 9 35.85 13.77 -1.18
N VAL A 10 35.49 13.41 -2.41
CA VAL A 10 35.20 12.03 -2.89
C VAL A 10 36.29 11.01 -2.54
N SER A 11 37.55 11.44 -2.41
CA SER A 11 38.68 10.62 -1.92
C SER A 11 38.36 9.95 -0.58
N THR A 12 37.72 10.66 0.34
CA THR A 12 37.38 10.15 1.68
C THR A 12 36.31 9.05 1.64
N CYS A 13 35.39 9.09 0.68
CA CYS A 13 34.38 8.05 0.53
C CYS A 13 34.97 6.75 -0.03
N THR A 14 35.94 6.85 -0.94
CA THR A 14 36.69 5.70 -1.45
C THR A 14 37.57 5.10 -0.37
N ASP A 15 38.22 5.91 0.47
CA ASP A 15 39.02 5.45 1.60
C ASP A 15 38.15 4.70 2.63
N VAL A 16 36.97 5.24 2.94
CA VAL A 16 35.97 4.56 3.78
C VAL A 16 35.52 3.25 3.14
N ALA A 17 35.22 3.23 1.83
CA ALA A 17 34.80 2.01 1.14
C ALA A 17 35.89 0.94 1.18
N ASN A 18 37.16 1.32 0.96
CA ASN A 18 38.31 0.42 1.07
C ASN A 18 38.48 -0.12 2.50
N GLN A 19 38.25 0.71 3.52
CA GLN A 19 38.28 0.26 4.91
C GLN A 19 37.16 -0.77 5.21
N LEU A 20 35.97 -0.57 4.63
CA LEU A 20 34.86 -1.52 4.76
C LEU A 20 35.10 -2.83 3.98
N VAL A 21 35.88 -2.80 2.88
CA VAL A 21 36.37 -4.01 2.21
C VAL A 21 37.32 -4.79 3.12
N ASN A 22 38.24 -4.11 3.81
CA ASN A 22 39.15 -4.76 4.78
C ASN A 22 38.40 -5.40 5.96
N GLN A 23 37.27 -4.83 6.35
CA GLN A 23 36.39 -5.39 7.39
C GLN A 23 35.47 -6.50 6.87
N VAL A 24 35.61 -6.92 5.60
CA VAL A 24 34.79 -7.96 4.96
C VAL A 24 33.29 -7.59 4.94
N LEU A 25 33.00 -6.28 4.92
CA LEU A 25 31.65 -5.75 4.81
C LEU A 25 31.27 -5.49 3.36
N LEU A 26 32.25 -5.12 2.53
CA LEU A 26 32.10 -4.86 1.10
C LEU A 26 33.04 -5.73 0.25
N VAL A 27 32.69 -5.89 -1.02
CA VAL A 27 33.49 -6.48 -2.10
C VAL A 27 33.73 -5.39 -3.14
N LYS A 28 34.98 -5.12 -3.50
CA LYS A 28 35.32 -4.16 -4.57
C LYS A 28 35.12 -4.83 -5.93
N LEU A 29 34.22 -4.30 -6.75
CA LEU A 29 33.97 -4.76 -8.12
C LEU A 29 34.71 -3.91 -9.17
N ALA A 30 34.88 -2.62 -8.90
CA ALA A 30 35.66 -1.69 -9.72
C ALA A 30 36.19 -0.53 -8.87
N ASP A 31 36.93 0.43 -9.46
CA ASP A 31 37.60 1.51 -8.71
C ASP A 31 36.69 2.41 -7.89
N SER A 32 35.40 2.49 -8.22
CA SER A 32 34.39 3.20 -7.42
C SER A 32 33.11 2.39 -7.25
N LEU A 33 33.15 1.08 -7.50
CA LEU A 33 31.99 0.20 -7.37
C LEU A 33 32.26 -0.88 -6.34
N PHE A 34 31.39 -0.93 -5.33
CA PHE A 34 31.46 -1.85 -4.22
C PHE A 34 30.11 -2.52 -4.02
N GLU A 35 30.12 -3.77 -3.60
CA GLU A 35 28.93 -4.57 -3.34
C GLU A 35 28.97 -5.08 -1.90
N LEU A 36 27.82 -5.21 -1.23
CA LEU A 36 27.76 -5.82 0.10
C LEU A 36 28.16 -7.29 0.05
N THR A 37 28.86 -7.78 1.06
CA THR A 37 29.09 -9.24 1.18
C THR A 37 27.76 -9.97 1.41
N PRO A 38 27.65 -11.27 1.05
CA PRO A 38 26.43 -12.05 1.26
C PRO A 38 25.92 -12.02 2.71
N VAL A 39 26.84 -12.04 3.68
CA VAL A 39 26.53 -11.99 5.11
C VAL A 39 25.99 -10.61 5.50
N MET A 40 26.56 -9.52 4.95
CA MET A 40 26.02 -8.18 5.15
C MET A 40 24.65 -8.01 4.49
N ARG A 41 24.48 -8.48 3.25
CA ARG A 41 23.17 -8.49 2.57
C ARG A 41 22.11 -9.17 3.41
N GLN A 42 22.40 -10.34 3.98
CA GLN A 42 21.44 -11.06 4.81
C GLN A 42 21.05 -10.29 6.08
N ARG A 43 22.00 -9.57 6.70
CA ARG A 43 21.74 -8.74 7.89
C ARG A 43 20.90 -7.51 7.57
N PHE A 44 21.18 -6.82 6.46
CA PHE A 44 20.38 -5.68 6.01
C PHE A 44 19.02 -6.11 5.43
N GLN A 45 18.94 -7.30 4.85
CA GLN A 45 17.67 -7.92 4.46
C GLN A 45 16.82 -8.26 5.68
N ALA A 46 17.40 -8.71 6.80
CA ALA A 46 16.65 -8.95 8.03
C ALA A 46 16.03 -7.66 8.64
N GLU A 47 16.62 -6.48 8.38
CA GLU A 47 16.08 -5.18 8.85
C GLU A 47 15.17 -4.49 7.83
N THR A 48 15.35 -4.71 6.53
CA THR A 48 14.38 -4.28 5.49
C THR A 48 13.17 -5.20 5.41
N GLN A 49 13.24 -6.35 6.08
CA GLN A 49 12.12 -7.23 6.32
C GLN A 49 11.17 -6.73 7.43
N VAL A 50 11.45 -5.60 8.08
CA VAL A 50 10.47 -4.97 9.01
C VAL A 50 9.60 -3.92 8.32
N GLU A 51 9.95 -3.47 7.11
CA GLU A 51 9.08 -2.59 6.29
C GLU A 51 8.50 -3.28 5.05
N ALA A 52 9.20 -4.27 4.47
CA ALA A 52 8.68 -5.00 3.29
C ALA A 52 7.96 -6.32 3.62
N GLN A 53 8.00 -6.82 4.87
CA GLN A 53 7.19 -8.00 5.28
C GLN A 53 5.87 -7.63 5.96
N VAL A 54 5.61 -6.34 6.18
CA VAL A 54 4.30 -5.89 6.63
C VAL A 54 3.27 -6.05 5.51
N GLU A 55 3.70 -6.11 4.24
CA GLU A 55 2.81 -6.23 3.09
C GLU A 55 2.44 -7.67 2.73
N GLU A 56 3.29 -8.66 3.06
CA GLU A 56 3.03 -10.07 2.70
C GLU A 56 2.47 -10.93 3.85
N GLN A 57 2.48 -10.43 5.09
CA GLN A 57 1.82 -11.07 6.23
C GLN A 57 0.37 -10.60 6.48
N GLU A 58 -0.17 -9.64 5.73
CA GLU A 58 -1.62 -9.40 5.70
C GLU A 58 -2.36 -10.46 4.87
N VAL A 59 -1.67 -11.16 3.96
CA VAL A 59 -2.28 -12.10 3.00
C VAL A 59 -2.95 -13.32 3.68
N GLN A 60 -2.59 -13.67 4.91
CA GLN A 60 -3.24 -14.79 5.62
C GLN A 60 -4.40 -14.39 6.54
N VAL A 61 -4.75 -13.09 6.62
CA VAL A 61 -5.90 -12.63 7.42
C VAL A 61 -7.04 -12.06 6.55
N GLU A 62 -6.79 -11.71 5.28
CA GLU A 62 -7.82 -11.13 4.38
C GLU A 62 -8.97 -12.09 4.01
N ALA A 63 -8.90 -13.38 4.35
CA ALA A 63 -9.88 -14.40 3.94
C ALA A 63 -11.21 -14.44 4.72
N HIS A 64 -11.53 -13.46 5.57
CA HIS A 64 -12.82 -13.50 6.31
C HIS A 64 -13.62 -12.20 6.35
N VAL A 65 -13.43 -11.26 5.42
CA VAL A 65 -14.39 -10.17 5.25
C VAL A 65 -15.63 -10.70 4.53
N SER A 66 -16.58 -11.23 5.32
CA SER A 66 -17.89 -11.62 4.81
C SER A 66 -18.67 -10.36 4.38
N LEU A 67 -18.76 -10.16 3.07
CA LEU A 67 -19.49 -9.04 2.48
C LEU A 67 -20.93 -9.41 2.18
N THR A 68 -21.84 -8.44 2.37
CA THR A 68 -23.25 -8.59 1.99
C THR A 68 -23.44 -8.43 0.48
N SER A 69 -24.60 -8.82 -0.06
CA SER A 69 -24.93 -8.59 -1.48
C SER A 69 -24.85 -7.10 -1.85
N THR A 70 -25.26 -6.21 -0.93
CA THR A 70 -25.18 -4.76 -1.12
C THR A 70 -23.73 -4.27 -1.22
N GLU A 71 -22.87 -4.73 -0.32
CA GLU A 71 -21.44 -4.37 -0.30
C GLU A 71 -20.74 -4.83 -1.58
N ARG A 72 -21.02 -6.05 -2.04
CA ARG A 72 -20.51 -6.55 -3.32
C ARG A 72 -20.90 -5.67 -4.49
N LYS A 73 -22.19 -5.32 -4.60
CA LYS A 73 -22.67 -4.44 -5.68
C LYS A 73 -22.00 -3.07 -5.67
N ILE A 74 -21.73 -2.53 -4.49
CA ILE A 74 -21.00 -1.26 -4.35
C ILE A 74 -19.56 -1.40 -4.86
N LEU A 75 -18.85 -2.47 -4.46
CA LEU A 75 -17.47 -2.71 -4.93
C LEU A 75 -17.40 -2.90 -6.45
N PHE A 76 -18.24 -3.77 -7.01
CA PHE A 76 -18.28 -3.99 -8.46
C PHE A 76 -18.58 -2.70 -9.24
N ALA A 77 -19.43 -1.82 -8.71
CA ALA A 77 -19.75 -0.54 -9.36
C ALA A 77 -18.58 0.46 -9.39
N LEU A 78 -17.54 0.24 -8.57
CA LEU A 78 -16.35 1.09 -8.47
C LEU A 78 -15.16 0.57 -9.29
N VAL A 79 -15.27 -0.63 -9.88
CA VAL A 79 -14.20 -1.23 -10.70
C VAL A 79 -13.88 -0.37 -11.92
N GLU A 80 -14.90 0.20 -12.56
CA GLU A 80 -14.74 0.95 -13.80
C GLU A 80 -14.41 2.44 -13.58
N ASP A 81 -15.01 3.08 -12.57
CA ASP A 81 -14.91 4.53 -12.38
C ASP A 81 -15.29 4.96 -10.96
N GLU A 82 -14.85 6.16 -10.58
CA GLU A 82 -15.25 6.81 -9.34
C GLU A 82 -16.74 7.16 -9.33
N LYS A 83 -17.44 6.80 -8.24
CA LYS A 83 -18.89 7.04 -8.13
C LYS A 83 -19.23 7.90 -6.93
N SER A 84 -20.21 8.78 -7.11
CA SER A 84 -20.84 9.48 -6.01
C SER A 84 -21.69 8.53 -5.16
N ALA A 85 -21.97 8.92 -3.91
CA ALA A 85 -22.87 8.14 -3.05
C ALA A 85 -24.26 7.91 -3.68
N ARG A 86 -24.74 8.83 -4.52
CA ARG A 86 -26.04 8.71 -5.21
C ARG A 86 -26.01 7.62 -6.28
N GLU A 87 -24.91 7.53 -7.03
CA GLU A 87 -24.71 6.48 -8.04
C GLU A 87 -24.55 5.12 -7.38
N LEU A 88 -23.76 5.03 -6.30
CA LEU A 88 -23.62 3.80 -5.51
C LEU A 88 -24.93 3.33 -4.89
N THR A 89 -25.78 4.27 -4.44
CA THR A 89 -27.13 3.93 -3.95
C THR A 89 -27.97 3.25 -5.03
N LYS A 90 -27.91 3.77 -6.26
CA LYS A 90 -28.61 3.19 -7.42
C LYS A 90 -28.02 1.82 -7.79
N ALA A 91 -26.69 1.69 -7.83
CA ALA A 91 -26.01 0.43 -8.13
C ALA A 91 -26.34 -0.67 -7.10
N ALA A 92 -26.47 -0.29 -5.84
CA ALA A 92 -26.92 -1.17 -4.77
C ALA A 92 -28.41 -1.58 -4.87
N GLY A 93 -29.20 -0.98 -5.77
CA GLY A 93 -30.62 -1.28 -6.00
C GLY A 93 -31.59 -0.48 -5.13
N TYR A 94 -31.14 0.60 -4.48
CA TYR A 94 -32.00 1.44 -3.65
C TYR A 94 -32.50 2.67 -4.42
N LYS A 95 -33.73 3.09 -4.11
CA LYS A 95 -34.31 4.34 -4.62
C LYS A 95 -33.74 5.59 -3.91
N SER A 96 -33.29 5.43 -2.67
CA SER A 96 -32.79 6.51 -1.81
C SER A 96 -31.73 5.99 -0.84
N ARG A 97 -31.01 6.91 -0.18
CA ARG A 97 -29.98 6.57 0.80
C ARG A 97 -30.61 5.98 2.06
N THR A 98 -30.62 4.66 2.16
CA THR A 98 -31.14 3.94 3.33
C THR A 98 -30.10 3.86 4.44
N GLY A 99 -30.54 3.55 5.66
CA GLY A 99 -29.62 3.26 6.78
C GLY A 99 -28.71 2.07 6.47
N ASN A 100 -29.22 1.05 5.77
CA ASN A 100 -28.43 -0.10 5.34
C ASN A 100 -27.30 0.32 4.38
N PHE A 101 -27.61 1.14 3.38
CA PHE A 101 -26.60 1.67 2.46
C PHE A 101 -25.48 2.43 3.19
N LYS A 102 -25.85 3.28 4.16
CA LYS A 102 -24.85 4.03 4.94
C LYS A 102 -23.91 3.10 5.71
N ARG A 103 -24.46 2.10 6.42
CA ARG A 103 -23.67 1.11 7.18
C ARG A 103 -22.76 0.29 6.26
N SER A 104 -23.26 -0.13 5.10
CA SER A 104 -22.44 -0.85 4.11
C SER A 104 -21.28 0.02 3.61
N LEU A 105 -21.54 1.30 3.31
CA LEU A 105 -20.50 2.22 2.85
C LEU A 105 -19.45 2.49 3.93
N GLU A 106 -19.88 2.69 5.18
CA GLU A 106 -19.00 2.86 6.34
C GLU A 106 -18.13 1.62 6.58
N LYS A 107 -18.72 0.42 6.50
CA LYS A 107 -17.98 -0.84 6.62
C LYS A 107 -16.92 -0.97 5.52
N LEU A 108 -17.26 -0.70 4.26
CA LEU A 108 -16.29 -0.78 3.16
C LEU A 108 -15.13 0.21 3.33
N LEU A 109 -15.38 1.39 3.91
CA LEU A 109 -14.34 2.37 4.23
C LEU A 109 -13.47 1.90 5.42
N SER A 110 -14.07 1.33 6.48
CA SER A 110 -13.33 0.85 7.64
C SER A 110 -12.44 -0.35 7.32
N GLU A 111 -12.91 -1.23 6.44
CA GLU A 111 -12.15 -2.36 5.90
C GLU A 111 -11.13 -1.93 4.82
N LYS A 112 -11.02 -0.62 4.54
CA LYS A 112 -10.14 -0.03 3.52
C LYS A 112 -10.34 -0.62 2.12
N LEU A 113 -11.52 -1.15 1.81
CA LEU A 113 -11.86 -1.73 0.49
C LEU A 113 -12.22 -0.64 -0.53
N ILE A 114 -12.66 0.51 -0.04
CA ILE A 114 -12.90 1.71 -0.84
C ILE A 114 -12.30 2.93 -0.13
N GLN A 115 -12.12 4.02 -0.86
CA GLN A 115 -11.58 5.28 -0.34
C GLN A 115 -12.41 6.47 -0.83
N MET A 116 -12.27 7.59 -0.13
CA MET A 116 -12.87 8.87 -0.47
C MET A 116 -11.90 9.69 -1.30
N THR A 117 -12.38 10.33 -2.38
CA THR A 117 -11.54 11.19 -3.21
C THR A 117 -11.12 12.49 -2.49
N ASN A 118 -11.98 13.04 -1.63
CA ASN A 118 -11.68 14.21 -0.79
C ASN A 118 -11.72 13.85 0.71
N PRO A 119 -10.74 13.12 1.26
CA PRO A 119 -10.77 12.65 2.65
C PRO A 119 -10.74 13.81 3.67
N GLU A 120 -10.04 14.91 3.36
CA GLU A 120 -9.96 16.10 4.22
C GLU A 120 -11.29 16.85 4.34
N ASN A 121 -12.17 16.69 3.36
CA ASN A 121 -13.51 17.27 3.38
C ASN A 121 -14.57 16.24 2.96
N PRO A 122 -14.94 15.31 3.87
CA PRO A 122 -15.89 14.23 3.57
C PRO A 122 -17.29 14.70 3.16
N LYS A 123 -17.62 15.96 3.47
CA LYS A 123 -18.90 16.60 3.16
C LYS A 123 -18.88 17.42 1.88
N ALA A 124 -17.77 17.39 1.13
CA ALA A 124 -17.65 18.08 -0.15
C ALA A 124 -18.77 17.64 -1.11
N SER A 125 -19.34 18.58 -1.86
CA SER A 125 -20.45 18.32 -2.78
C SER A 125 -20.05 17.42 -3.96
N ASN A 126 -18.77 17.45 -4.34
CA ASN A 126 -18.15 16.60 -5.35
C ASN A 126 -17.48 15.34 -4.76
N GLN A 127 -17.80 14.97 -3.52
CA GLN A 127 -17.27 13.76 -2.91
C GLN A 127 -17.64 12.51 -3.72
N LYS A 128 -16.63 11.73 -4.07
CA LYS A 128 -16.79 10.42 -4.71
C LYS A 128 -16.04 9.35 -3.93
N TYR A 129 -16.26 8.12 -4.36
CA TYR A 129 -15.59 6.94 -3.83
C TYR A 129 -14.86 6.24 -4.96
N VAL A 130 -13.72 5.65 -4.61
CA VAL A 130 -12.90 4.80 -5.48
C VAL A 130 -12.64 3.48 -4.79
N ILE A 131 -12.50 2.41 -5.56
CA ILE A 131 -12.04 1.14 -5.03
C ILE A 131 -10.54 1.24 -4.68
N SER A 132 -10.12 0.58 -3.60
CA SER A 132 -8.71 0.49 -3.21
C SER A 132 -8.04 -0.75 -3.81
N GLU A 133 -6.72 -0.84 -3.69
CA GLU A 133 -5.98 -2.06 -4.03
C GLU A 133 -6.48 -3.28 -3.25
N HIS A 134 -6.74 -3.13 -1.94
CA HIS A 134 -7.31 -4.19 -1.10
C HIS A 134 -8.69 -4.63 -1.63
N GLY A 135 -9.54 -3.69 -2.04
CA GLY A 135 -10.82 -3.99 -2.67
C GLY A 135 -10.68 -4.78 -3.97
N PHE A 136 -9.71 -4.42 -4.83
CA PHE A 136 -9.42 -5.14 -6.05
C PHE A 136 -8.91 -6.56 -5.80
N ARG A 137 -7.98 -6.74 -4.83
CA ARG A 137 -7.49 -8.08 -4.45
C ARG A 137 -8.64 -8.97 -3.99
N LEU A 138 -9.52 -8.45 -3.15
CA LEU A 138 -10.69 -9.18 -2.65
C LEU A 138 -11.65 -9.59 -3.79
N LEU A 139 -11.91 -8.70 -4.75
CA LEU A 139 -12.72 -9.03 -5.92
C LEU A 139 -12.08 -10.12 -6.78
N LYS A 140 -10.77 -10.02 -7.04
CA LYS A 140 -10.03 -11.03 -7.82
C LYS A 140 -10.08 -12.40 -7.15
N ALA A 141 -9.95 -12.45 -5.83
CA ALA A 141 -10.05 -13.69 -5.06
C ALA A 141 -11.44 -14.36 -5.14
N TRP A 142 -12.49 -13.62 -5.51
CA TRP A 142 -13.82 -14.17 -5.77
C TRP A 142 -14.03 -14.60 -7.22
N GLU A 143 -13.27 -14.05 -8.16
CA GLU A 143 -13.32 -14.40 -9.57
C GLU A 143 -12.51 -15.65 -9.90
N GLU A 144 -11.50 -15.98 -9.10
CA GLU A 144 -10.82 -17.27 -9.25
C GLU A 144 -11.79 -18.40 -8.88
N PRO A 145 -12.19 -19.25 -9.84
CA PRO A 145 -13.03 -20.39 -9.55
C PRO A 145 -12.27 -21.26 -8.54
N SER A 146 -12.92 -21.55 -7.41
CA SER A 146 -12.49 -22.65 -6.56
C SER A 146 -12.57 -23.93 -7.41
N ASP A 147 -11.42 -24.40 -7.90
CA ASP A 147 -11.25 -25.72 -8.52
C ASP A 147 -11.66 -26.84 -7.55
#